data_AF-A0A8H4HI99-F1
#
_entry.id   AF-A0A8H4HI99-F1
#
_cell.length_a   1.000
_cell.length_b   1.000
_cell.length_c   1.000
_cell.angle_alpha   90.00
_cell.angle_beta   90.00
_cell.angle_gamma   90.00
#
_symmetry.space_group_name_H-M   'P 1'
#
loop_
_entity.id
_entity.type
_entity.pdbx_description
1 polymer ?
#
loop_
_entity_poly.entity_id
_entity_poly.type
_entity_poly.pdbx_seq_one_letter_code
_entity_poly.pdbx_strand_id
1 'polypeptide(L)'
;MSMNVFRLLGDLSHISSKCILMWAIHRNKSAEGVSLLTQMLYAAVFVTRYLDLFGRSGWRSFYLVFFKFFYILSSFYIIFLMMKVYPRTRERERAWKMALGSTVLSLVLAPILTPIFDDKEFFKLHWFTEVGLARRAHGDLVAPVLIGSIMQTMWSFSIILESVCVLPQLLLLRQTTVPTVIDSYYLLALGSYRAFYILNWFVRGFGPEKHWDPIAMIFGIVQTAFYVDFAWVYYSRQRVKLRNGGVVDSEDYSKSWIVNKVFNIRRRRESLDEEQNLTGEGMEGERGDSGDRPSNNRWGARGISISADDTLDEHTRRKPGDADNEGLEGFLEDEDDSLDDQTNGHSPLHHASVTSNRD
;
A
#
# COMPACT_ATOMS: atom_id res chain seq x y z
N MET A 1 31.60 -13.72 -11.29
CA MET A 1 30.40 -14.42 -10.81
C MET A 1 29.84 -15.19 -11.98
N SER A 2 29.65 -16.50 -11.83
CA SER A 2 29.05 -17.31 -12.90
C SER A 2 27.60 -16.91 -13.11
N MET A 3 27.16 -16.86 -14.38
CA MET A 3 25.77 -16.57 -14.72
C MET A 3 24.92 -17.81 -14.43
N ASN A 4 23.91 -17.63 -13.59
CA ASN A 4 22.93 -18.67 -13.28
C ASN A 4 21.61 -18.37 -14.00
N VAL A 5 20.92 -19.41 -14.46
CA VAL A 5 19.59 -19.30 -15.10
C VAL A 5 18.59 -18.59 -14.19
N PHE A 6 18.61 -18.87 -12.89
CA PHE A 6 17.69 -18.22 -11.94
C PHE A 6 17.97 -16.72 -11.80
N ARG A 7 19.24 -16.31 -11.85
CA ARG A 7 19.60 -14.90 -11.87
C ARG A 7 19.07 -14.21 -13.12
N LEU A 8 19.27 -14.82 -14.29
CA LEU A 8 18.77 -14.29 -15.56
C LEU A 8 17.24 -14.15 -15.56
N LEU A 9 16.52 -15.20 -15.13
CA LEU A 9 15.06 -15.16 -15.04
C LEU A 9 14.57 -14.10 -14.04
N GLY A 10 15.26 -13.95 -12.91
CA GLY A 10 14.98 -12.91 -11.93
C GLY A 10 15.17 -11.50 -12.50
N ASP A 11 16.29 -11.26 -13.19
CA ASP A 11 16.61 -10.01 -13.88
C ASP A 11 15.54 -9.65 -14.93
N LEU A 12 15.18 -10.63 -15.78
CA LEU A 12 14.14 -10.45 -16.81
C LEU A 12 12.77 -10.16 -16.20
N SER A 13 12.36 -10.92 -15.18
CA SER A 13 11.09 -10.70 -14.48
C SER A 13 11.00 -9.31 -13.86
N HIS A 14 12.11 -8.79 -13.33
CA HIS A 14 12.16 -7.47 -12.73
C HIS A 14 12.14 -6.32 -13.75
N ILE A 15 12.74 -6.50 -14.93
CA ILE A 15 12.54 -5.57 -16.06
C ILE A 15 11.09 -5.63 -16.54
N SER A 16 10.53 -6.83 -16.70
CA SER A 16 9.14 -7.01 -17.13
C SER A 16 8.16 -6.29 -16.20
N SER A 17 8.35 -6.35 -14.88
CA SER A 17 7.49 -5.63 -13.94
C SER A 17 7.54 -4.11 -14.16
N LYS A 18 8.71 -3.52 -14.47
CA LYS A 18 8.82 -2.09 -14.78
C LYS A 18 8.15 -1.73 -16.10
N CYS A 19 8.33 -2.56 -17.13
CA CYS A 19 7.67 -2.38 -18.42
C CYS A 19 6.15 -2.43 -18.28
N ILE A 20 5.61 -3.40 -17.53
CA ILE A 20 4.16 -3.54 -17.29
C ILE A 20 3.63 -2.31 -16.56
N LEU A 21 4.32 -1.83 -15.51
CA LEU A 21 3.90 -0.63 -14.78
C LEU A 21 3.85 0.61 -15.70
N MET A 22 4.89 0.81 -16.50
CA MET A 22 4.98 1.93 -17.44
C MET A 22 3.89 1.86 -18.50
N TRP A 23 3.67 0.68 -19.07
CA TRP A 23 2.60 0.44 -20.03
C TRP A 23 1.22 0.65 -19.41
N ALA A 24 1.00 0.20 -18.17
CA ALA A 24 -0.27 0.38 -17.47
C ALA A 24 -0.58 1.87 -17.23
N ILE A 25 0.41 2.68 -16.86
CA ILE A 25 0.26 4.14 -16.71
C ILE A 25 -0.14 4.78 -18.04
N HIS A 26 0.54 4.41 -19.14
CA HIS A 26 0.24 4.94 -20.48
C HIS A 26 -1.12 4.51 -21.01
N ARG A 27 -1.50 3.24 -20.80
CA ARG A 27 -2.76 2.67 -21.27
C ARG A 27 -3.94 3.27 -20.53
N ASN A 28 -3.83 3.45 -19.22
CA ASN A 28 -4.90 4.02 -18.39
C ASN A 28 -4.89 5.55 -18.37
N LYS A 29 -3.89 6.20 -18.98
CA LYS A 29 -3.69 7.67 -18.96
C LYS A 29 -3.76 8.25 -17.54
N SER A 30 -3.30 7.48 -16.56
CA SER A 30 -3.38 7.81 -15.14
C SER A 30 -2.26 7.13 -14.38
N ALA A 31 -1.78 7.79 -13.33
CA ALA A 31 -0.85 7.23 -12.35
C ALA A 31 -1.54 6.91 -11.00
N GLU A 32 -2.88 6.87 -10.99
CA GLU A 32 -3.65 6.63 -9.77
C GLU A 32 -3.40 5.23 -9.21
N GLY A 33 -3.21 5.17 -7.88
CA GLY A 33 -2.89 3.93 -7.20
C GLY A 33 -1.40 3.56 -7.16
N VAL A 34 -0.53 4.31 -7.84
CA VAL A 34 0.94 4.16 -7.75
C VAL A 34 1.53 5.31 -6.93
N SER A 35 2.35 5.00 -5.92
CA SER A 35 2.95 5.98 -5.02
C SER A 35 4.16 6.64 -5.65
N LEU A 36 4.13 7.97 -5.75
CA LEU A 36 5.25 8.74 -6.28
C LEU A 36 6.48 8.58 -5.37
N LEU A 37 6.26 8.60 -4.05
CA LEU A 37 7.33 8.45 -3.06
C LEU A 37 8.06 7.11 -3.21
N THR A 38 7.33 6.00 -3.38
CA THR A 38 7.96 4.70 -3.63
C THR A 38 8.78 4.70 -4.92
N GLN A 39 8.31 5.36 -5.99
CA GLN A 39 9.08 5.46 -7.23
C GLN A 39 10.36 6.32 -7.06
N MET A 40 10.28 7.42 -6.29
CA MET A 40 11.46 8.23 -5.95
C MET A 40 12.48 7.43 -5.12
N LEU A 41 12.03 6.64 -4.14
CA LEU A 41 12.92 5.79 -3.35
C LEU A 41 13.55 4.69 -4.21
N TYR A 42 12.80 4.06 -5.13
CA TYR A 42 13.37 3.10 -6.07
C TYR A 42 14.40 3.73 -7.02
N ALA A 43 14.17 4.97 -7.49
CA ALA A 43 15.17 5.69 -8.28
C ALA A 43 16.45 5.93 -7.47
N ALA A 44 16.33 6.35 -6.20
CA ALA A 44 17.47 6.53 -5.30
C ALA A 44 18.24 5.21 -5.07
N VAL A 45 17.53 4.08 -4.93
CA VAL A 45 18.14 2.74 -4.86
C VAL A 45 18.98 2.46 -6.10
N PHE A 46 18.45 2.62 -7.31
CA PHE A 46 19.19 2.29 -8.53
C PHE A 46 20.37 3.23 -8.78
N VAL A 47 20.23 4.52 -8.47
CA VAL A 47 21.32 5.49 -8.55
C VAL A 47 22.45 5.11 -7.60
N THR A 48 22.16 4.84 -6.33
CA THR A 48 23.18 4.49 -5.32
C THR A 48 23.77 3.10 -5.53
N ARG A 49 23.01 2.15 -6.07
CA ARG A 49 23.48 0.79 -6.36
C ARG A 49 24.45 0.72 -7.52
N TYR A 50 24.25 1.54 -8.54
CA TYR A 50 24.99 1.48 -9.80
C TYR A 50 26.00 2.62 -9.95
N LEU A 51 26.45 3.22 -8.85
CA LEU A 51 27.57 4.16 -8.82
C LEU A 51 28.85 3.55 -9.40
N ASP A 52 28.96 2.22 -9.42
CA ASP A 52 30.07 1.50 -10.05
C ASP A 52 30.14 1.72 -11.58
N LEU A 53 29.10 2.27 -12.23
CA LEU A 53 29.15 2.75 -13.61
C LEU A 53 30.17 3.86 -13.83
N PHE A 54 30.48 4.67 -12.81
CA PHE A 54 31.52 5.70 -12.90
C PHE A 54 32.93 5.12 -12.80
N GLY A 55 33.07 3.85 -12.41
CA GLY A 55 34.34 3.15 -12.31
C GLY A 55 34.62 2.22 -13.49
N ARG A 56 35.90 1.92 -13.74
CA ARG A 56 36.33 1.00 -14.81
C ARG A 56 35.79 -0.43 -14.62
N SER A 57 35.48 -0.83 -13.39
CA SER A 57 34.88 -2.14 -13.08
C SER A 57 33.44 -2.28 -13.57
N GLY A 58 32.68 -1.18 -13.67
CA GLY A 58 31.26 -1.20 -14.05
C GLY A 58 31.00 -1.63 -15.49
N TRP A 59 32.00 -1.49 -16.37
CA TRP A 59 31.91 -1.68 -17.82
C TRP A 59 32.34 -3.07 -18.30
N ARG A 60 32.57 -4.02 -17.39
CA ARG A 60 33.12 -5.35 -17.72
C ARG A 60 32.19 -6.24 -18.56
N SER A 61 30.87 -6.04 -18.48
CA SER A 61 29.89 -6.90 -19.16
C SER A 61 28.77 -6.05 -19.75
N PHE A 62 28.59 -6.15 -21.06
CA PHE A 62 27.53 -5.45 -21.78
C PHE A 62 26.14 -5.75 -21.22
N TYR A 63 25.86 -7.02 -20.88
CA TYR A 63 24.62 -7.44 -20.23
C TYR A 63 24.38 -6.62 -18.96
N LEU A 64 25.32 -6.60 -18.01
CA LEU A 64 25.14 -5.86 -16.75
C LEU A 64 25.00 -4.35 -16.98
N VAL A 65 25.77 -3.78 -17.91
CA VAL A 65 25.71 -2.34 -18.25
C VAL A 65 24.32 -1.98 -18.79
N PHE A 66 23.76 -2.78 -19.70
CA PHE A 66 22.42 -2.58 -20.23
C PHE A 66 21.37 -2.54 -19.12
N PHE A 67 21.36 -3.53 -18.21
CA PHE A 67 20.40 -3.59 -17.11
C PHE A 67 20.52 -2.37 -16.18
N LYS A 68 21.74 -1.92 -15.87
CA LYS A 68 21.95 -0.74 -15.02
C LYS A 68 21.38 0.53 -15.65
N PHE A 69 21.69 0.78 -16.93
CA PHE A 69 21.12 1.92 -17.65
C PHE A 69 19.60 1.82 -17.75
N PHE A 70 19.07 0.64 -18.07
CA PHE A 70 17.63 0.42 -18.14
C PHE A 70 16.94 0.79 -16.82
N TYR A 71 17.45 0.32 -15.68
CA TYR A 71 16.84 0.61 -14.39
C TYR A 71 16.90 2.09 -14.02
N ILE A 72 18.03 2.77 -14.26
CA ILE A 72 18.16 4.21 -13.98
C ILE A 72 17.20 5.00 -14.87
N LEU A 73 17.26 4.80 -16.19
CA LEU A 73 16.46 5.56 -17.16
C LEU A 73 14.96 5.30 -16.98
N SER A 74 14.54 4.05 -16.81
CA SER A 74 13.13 3.71 -16.61
C SER A 74 12.59 4.26 -15.29
N SER A 75 13.38 4.30 -14.21
CA SER A 75 12.95 4.90 -12.94
C SER A 75 12.72 6.40 -13.06
N PHE A 76 13.65 7.14 -13.68
CA PHE A 76 13.44 8.57 -13.94
C PHE A 76 12.27 8.81 -14.90
N TYR A 77 12.09 7.95 -15.89
CA TYR A 77 10.96 8.04 -16.81
C TYR A 77 9.62 7.84 -16.11
N ILE A 78 9.48 6.86 -15.21
CA ILE A 78 8.26 6.66 -14.40
C ILE A 78 7.98 7.91 -13.54
N ILE A 79 9.00 8.46 -12.88
CA ILE A 79 8.85 9.70 -12.09
C ILE A 79 8.39 10.85 -12.98
N PHE A 80 9.00 11.02 -14.16
CA PHE A 80 8.61 12.03 -15.13
C PHE A 80 7.14 11.88 -15.56
N LEU A 81 6.69 10.65 -15.86
CA LEU A 81 5.29 10.39 -16.17
C LEU A 81 4.37 10.80 -15.02
N MET A 82 4.73 10.50 -13.78
CA MET A 82 3.90 10.77 -12.60
C MET A 82 3.91 12.24 -12.14
N MET A 83 4.96 13.00 -12.48
CA MET A 83 5.08 14.42 -12.09
C MET A 83 4.59 15.39 -13.16
N LYS A 84 4.73 15.05 -14.45
CA LYS A 84 4.46 15.97 -15.56
C LYS A 84 3.32 15.53 -16.45
N VAL A 85 3.26 14.26 -16.85
CA VAL A 85 2.30 13.80 -17.87
C VAL A 85 0.96 13.41 -17.25
N TYR A 86 1.01 12.63 -16.17
CA TYR A 86 -0.15 12.14 -15.42
C TYR A 86 0.00 12.55 -13.96
N PRO A 87 -0.05 13.88 -13.67
CA PRO A 87 0.19 14.40 -12.34
C PRO A 87 -0.84 13.83 -11.35
N ARG A 88 -0.32 13.34 -10.23
CA ARG A 88 -1.13 12.79 -9.15
C ARG A 88 -1.43 13.85 -8.08
N THR A 89 -2.56 13.70 -7.39
CA THR A 89 -2.85 14.39 -6.13
C THR A 89 -1.75 14.18 -5.07
N ARG A 90 -1.55 15.20 -4.23
CA ARG A 90 -0.45 15.28 -3.24
C ARG A 90 -0.45 14.07 -2.30
N GLU A 91 0.72 13.47 -2.14
CA GLU A 91 0.94 12.37 -1.18
C GLU A 91 0.73 12.86 0.26
N ARG A 92 0.11 12.02 1.09
CA ARG A 92 -0.22 12.34 2.48
C ARG A 92 1.03 12.46 3.34
N GLU A 93 0.98 13.30 4.38
CA GLU A 93 2.09 13.50 5.32
C GLU A 93 2.64 12.19 5.92
N ARG A 94 1.76 11.23 6.23
CA ARG A 94 2.18 9.90 6.73
C ARG A 94 3.08 9.15 5.74
N ALA A 95 2.84 9.26 4.44
CA ALA A 95 3.67 8.62 3.42
C ALA A 95 5.06 9.26 3.36
N TRP A 96 5.15 10.59 3.50
CA TRP A 96 6.43 11.31 3.60
C TRP A 96 7.22 10.91 4.84
N LYS A 97 6.58 10.83 6.02
CA LYS A 97 7.22 10.36 7.26
C LYS A 97 7.80 8.94 7.09
N MET A 98 7.09 8.07 6.38
CA MET A 98 7.57 6.71 6.11
C MET A 98 8.71 6.67 5.11
N ALA A 99 8.63 7.43 4.01
CA ALA A 99 9.69 7.51 3.02
C ALA A 99 10.99 8.09 3.61
N LEU A 100 10.86 9.15 4.41
CA LEU A 100 11.98 9.74 5.14
C LEU A 100 12.53 8.75 6.17
N GLY A 101 11.65 8.12 6.96
CA GLY A 101 12.01 7.10 7.94
C GLY A 101 12.78 5.92 7.32
N SER A 102 12.34 5.41 6.17
CA SER A 102 13.05 4.35 5.44
C SER A 102 14.43 4.79 4.96
N THR A 103 14.56 6.04 4.50
CA THR A 103 15.84 6.59 4.02
C THR A 103 16.82 6.77 5.17
N VAL A 104 16.38 7.37 6.28
CA VAL A 104 17.20 7.58 7.48
C VAL A 104 17.61 6.25 8.09
N LEU A 105 16.68 5.30 8.22
CA LEU A 105 16.97 3.95 8.73
C LEU A 105 18.08 3.28 7.90
N SER A 106 17.97 3.33 6.57
CA SER A 106 18.95 2.72 5.68
C SER A 106 20.31 3.41 5.76
N LEU A 107 20.31 4.74 5.88
CA LEU A 107 21.52 5.55 5.97
C LEU A 107 22.31 5.28 7.26
N VAL A 108 21.62 5.06 8.38
CA VAL A 108 22.24 4.72 9.67
C VAL A 108 22.67 3.25 9.71
N LEU A 109 21.85 2.35 9.18
CA LEU A 109 22.09 0.92 9.29
C LEU A 109 23.20 0.43 8.35
N ALA A 110 23.35 1.02 7.17
CA ALA A 110 24.37 0.65 6.19
C ALA A 110 25.82 0.73 6.70
N PRO A 111 26.30 1.85 7.28
CA PRO A 111 27.67 1.94 7.80
C PRO A 111 27.92 1.01 9.01
N ILE A 112 26.87 0.63 9.75
CA ILE A 112 26.99 -0.28 10.89
C ILE A 112 27.07 -1.74 10.42
N LEU A 113 26.22 -2.14 9.48
CA LEU A 113 26.14 -3.55 9.05
C LEU A 113 27.24 -3.97 8.08
N THR A 114 27.72 -3.05 7.25
CA THR A 114 28.79 -3.33 6.28
C THR A 114 30.05 -3.92 6.96
N PRO A 115 30.63 -3.34 8.03
CA PRO A 115 31.81 -3.92 8.69
C PRO A 115 31.52 -5.21 9.46
N ILE A 116 30.28 -5.44 9.90
CA ILE A 116 29.92 -6.63 10.67
C ILE A 116 29.84 -7.86 9.76
N PHE A 117 29.23 -7.71 8.59
CA PHE A 117 28.86 -8.83 7.72
C PHE A 117 29.70 -8.97 6.45
N ASP A 118 30.51 -7.98 6.07
CA ASP A 118 31.42 -8.14 4.93
C ASP A 118 32.68 -8.91 5.38
N ASP A 119 32.84 -10.14 4.88
CA ASP A 119 33.95 -11.03 5.18
C ASP A 119 35.27 -10.63 4.51
N LYS A 120 35.26 -9.55 3.71
CA LYS A 120 36.51 -8.98 3.19
C LYS A 120 37.34 -8.47 4.36
N GLU A 121 38.35 -9.25 4.75
CA GLU A 121 39.33 -8.89 5.79
C GLU A 121 39.88 -7.46 5.61
N PHE A 122 40.05 -7.05 4.35
CA PHE A 122 40.38 -5.68 3.96
C PHE A 122 39.45 -4.64 4.62
N PHE A 123 38.13 -4.83 4.55
CA PHE A 123 37.17 -3.87 5.08
C PHE A 123 37.08 -3.90 6.62
N LYS A 124 37.19 -5.07 7.25
CA LYS A 124 37.24 -5.20 8.73
C LYS A 124 38.44 -4.47 9.32
N LEU A 125 39.61 -4.59 8.69
CA LEU A 125 40.84 -3.93 9.14
C LEU A 125 40.80 -2.42 8.83
N HIS A 126 40.29 -2.03 7.65
CA HIS A 126 40.23 -0.62 7.24
C HIS A 126 39.12 0.19 7.93
N TRP A 127 37.94 -0.32 8.28
CA TRP A 127 36.94 0.49 9.01
C TRP A 127 37.46 1.02 10.36
N PHE A 128 38.16 0.18 11.13
CA PHE A 128 38.80 0.62 12.39
C PHE A 128 40.06 1.45 12.16
N THR A 129 40.82 1.12 11.12
CA THR A 129 42.08 1.82 10.86
C THR A 129 41.94 3.07 10.00
N GLU A 130 40.86 3.33 9.27
CA GLU A 130 40.66 4.55 8.46
C GLU A 130 40.57 5.80 9.35
N VAL A 131 40.02 5.67 10.57
CA VAL A 131 40.03 6.75 11.57
C VAL A 131 41.45 6.98 12.14
N GLY A 132 42.35 5.98 12.08
CA GLY A 132 43.70 6.03 12.67
C GLY A 132 44.89 6.11 11.68
N LEU A 133 44.75 5.61 10.45
CA LEU A 133 45.78 5.45 9.42
C LEU A 133 45.61 6.46 8.27
N ALA A 134 44.44 7.08 8.07
CA ALA A 134 44.34 8.29 7.25
C ALA A 134 45.23 9.43 7.80
N ARG A 135 45.62 9.35 9.08
CA ARG A 135 46.60 10.22 9.72
C ARG A 135 48.07 9.80 9.48
N ARG A 136 48.35 8.60 8.96
CA ARG A 136 49.71 8.02 8.92
C ARG A 136 50.16 7.40 7.59
N ALA A 137 49.27 7.20 6.62
CA ALA A 137 49.63 6.63 5.31
C ALA A 137 49.93 7.73 4.28
N HIS A 138 51.01 7.55 3.51
CA HIS A 138 51.39 8.39 2.38
C HIS A 138 50.19 8.62 1.42
N GLY A 139 50.01 9.88 0.99
CA GLY A 139 48.78 10.42 0.40
C GLY A 139 48.24 9.79 -0.90
N ASP A 140 48.95 8.84 -1.50
CA ASP A 140 48.58 8.26 -2.80
C ASP A 140 47.57 7.09 -2.71
N LEU A 141 47.43 6.47 -1.53
CA LEU A 141 46.57 5.29 -1.33
C LEU A 141 45.26 5.60 -0.58
N VAL A 142 45.13 6.78 0.05
CA VAL A 142 43.97 7.13 0.88
C VAL A 142 42.71 7.32 0.03
N ALA A 143 42.81 8.05 -1.09
CA ALA A 143 41.68 8.33 -1.96
C ALA A 143 41.00 7.08 -2.54
N PRO A 144 41.71 6.12 -3.17
CA PRO A 144 41.06 4.93 -3.74
C PRO A 144 40.43 4.02 -2.67
N VAL A 145 41.00 3.94 -1.46
CA VAL A 145 40.47 3.15 -0.36
C VAL A 145 39.20 3.78 0.23
N LEU A 146 39.20 5.09 0.44
CA LEU A 146 38.02 5.82 0.88
C LEU A 146 36.88 5.70 -0.12
N ILE A 147 37.17 5.86 -1.42
CA ILE A 147 36.17 5.70 -2.49
C ILE A 147 35.60 4.28 -2.49
N GLY A 148 36.44 3.25 -2.39
CA GLY A 148 35.98 1.86 -2.30
C GLY A 148 35.06 1.62 -1.11
N SER A 149 35.38 2.20 0.05
CA SER A 149 34.60 2.07 1.27
C SER A 149 33.24 2.78 1.19
N ILE A 150 33.21 3.98 0.60
CA ILE A 150 31.97 4.71 0.34
C ILE A 150 31.11 3.93 -0.65
N MET A 151 31.68 3.41 -1.74
CA MET A 151 30.95 2.62 -2.73
C MET A 151 30.32 1.37 -2.12
N GLN A 152 31.05 0.64 -1.27
CA GLN A 152 30.53 -0.53 -0.56
C GLN A 152 29.39 -0.15 0.40
N THR A 153 29.55 0.96 1.14
CA THR A 153 28.50 1.46 2.05
C THR A 153 27.25 1.90 1.27
N MET A 154 27.40 2.57 0.13
CA MET A 154 26.30 2.95 -0.76
C MET A 154 25.60 1.73 -1.37
N TRP A 155 26.35 0.68 -1.70
CA TRP A 155 25.79 -0.58 -2.15
C TRP A 155 24.93 -1.22 -1.06
N SER A 156 25.43 -1.34 0.18
CA SER A 156 24.67 -1.85 1.34
C SER A 156 23.43 -0.99 1.63
N PHE A 157 23.58 0.34 1.61
CA PHE A 157 22.49 1.29 1.73
C PHE A 157 21.38 1.02 0.70
N SER A 158 21.76 0.80 -0.56
CA SER A 158 20.79 0.52 -1.62
C SER A 158 20.00 -0.77 -1.38
N ILE A 159 20.63 -1.81 -0.81
CA ILE A 159 19.98 -3.10 -0.51
C ILE A 159 18.99 -2.93 0.64
N ILE A 160 19.41 -2.25 1.71
CA ILE A 160 18.57 -1.97 2.87
C ILE A 160 17.38 -1.12 2.44
N LEU A 161 17.62 -0.03 1.71
CA LEU A 161 16.57 0.88 1.26
C LEU A 161 15.56 0.17 0.36
N GLU A 162 16.01 -0.63 -0.62
CA GLU A 162 15.11 -1.35 -1.53
C GLU A 162 14.11 -2.24 -0.78
N SER A 163 14.55 -2.86 0.32
CA SER A 163 13.69 -3.72 1.14
C SER A 163 12.51 -2.98 1.76
N VAL A 164 12.67 -1.69 2.06
CA VAL A 164 11.66 -0.86 2.74
C VAL A 164 10.97 0.17 1.82
N CYS A 165 11.44 0.36 0.57
CA CYS A 165 10.87 1.31 -0.39
C CYS A 165 9.37 1.11 -0.69
N VAL A 166 8.84 -0.10 -0.50
CA VAL A 166 7.44 -0.44 -0.80
C VAL A 166 6.46 0.07 0.28
N LEU A 167 6.95 0.55 1.43
CA LEU A 167 6.10 0.98 2.55
C LEU A 167 5.13 2.14 2.21
N PRO A 168 5.55 3.24 1.54
CA PRO A 168 4.61 4.27 1.10
C PRO A 168 3.52 3.72 0.17
N GLN A 169 3.88 2.83 -0.75
CA GLN A 169 2.94 2.16 -1.66
C GLN A 169 1.91 1.29 -0.91
N LEU A 170 2.34 0.54 0.10
CA LEU A 170 1.44 -0.26 0.95
C LEU A 170 0.43 0.62 1.69
N LEU A 171 0.87 1.74 2.26
CA LEU A 171 -0.02 2.68 2.93
C LEU A 171 -1.02 3.32 1.98
N LEU A 172 -0.59 3.59 0.76
CA LEU A 172 -1.42 4.15 -0.29
C LEU A 172 -2.58 3.21 -0.63
N LEU A 173 -2.28 1.93 -0.87
CA LEU A 173 -3.32 0.94 -1.16
C LEU A 173 -4.32 0.73 -0.04
N ARG A 174 -3.90 0.94 1.22
CA ARG A 174 -4.78 0.85 2.39
C ARG A 174 -5.74 2.03 2.53
N GLN A 175 -5.40 3.18 1.96
CA GLN A 175 -6.16 4.42 2.10
C GLN A 175 -6.97 4.75 0.85
N THR A 176 -6.59 4.21 -0.32
CA THR A 176 -7.32 4.44 -1.55
C THR A 176 -8.43 3.41 -1.72
N THR A 177 -9.63 3.89 -2.00
CA THR A 177 -10.77 3.05 -2.42
C THR A 177 -10.87 2.96 -3.95
N VAL A 178 -10.18 3.83 -4.69
CA VAL A 178 -10.26 3.92 -6.16
C VAL A 178 -9.51 2.77 -6.85
N PRO A 179 -10.03 2.20 -7.96
CA PRO A 179 -9.29 1.23 -8.77
C PRO A 179 -7.87 1.73 -9.09
N THR A 180 -6.87 0.89 -8.82
CA THR A 180 -5.47 1.24 -9.02
C THR A 180 -5.04 0.83 -10.42
N VAL A 181 -4.11 1.56 -11.02
CA VAL A 181 -3.47 1.19 -12.28
C VAL A 181 -2.59 -0.08 -12.16
N ILE A 182 -2.37 -0.55 -10.93
CA ILE A 182 -1.63 -1.77 -10.62
C ILE A 182 -2.39 -3.01 -11.11
N ASP A 183 -1.73 -3.74 -11.99
CA ASP A 183 -2.21 -5.00 -12.57
C ASP A 183 -1.73 -6.22 -11.76
N SER A 184 -2.54 -7.28 -11.74
CA SER A 184 -2.15 -8.63 -11.35
C SER A 184 -0.85 -9.12 -12.02
N TYR A 185 -0.64 -8.83 -13.31
CA TYR A 185 0.58 -9.20 -14.03
C TYR A 185 1.82 -8.48 -13.50
N TYR A 186 1.67 -7.23 -13.06
CA TYR A 186 2.76 -6.48 -12.42
C TYR A 186 3.18 -7.15 -11.11
N LEU A 187 2.22 -7.53 -10.27
CA LEU A 187 2.50 -8.21 -9.00
C LEU A 187 3.11 -9.59 -9.21
N LEU A 188 2.61 -10.34 -10.20
CA LEU A 188 3.15 -11.63 -10.56
C LEU A 188 4.61 -11.51 -11.02
N ALA A 189 4.92 -10.56 -11.90
CA ALA A 189 6.29 -10.31 -12.36
C ALA A 189 7.20 -9.86 -11.20
N LEU A 190 6.70 -9.05 -10.27
CA LEU A 190 7.44 -8.62 -9.08
C LEU A 190 7.71 -9.78 -8.10
N GLY A 191 6.72 -10.66 -7.90
CA GLY A 191 6.84 -11.85 -7.07
C GLY A 191 7.79 -12.90 -7.67
N SER A 192 7.65 -13.18 -8.97
CA SER A 192 8.51 -14.09 -9.72
C SER A 192 9.98 -13.67 -9.67
N TYR A 193 10.24 -12.36 -9.79
CA TYR A 193 11.57 -11.79 -9.59
C TYR A 193 12.17 -12.23 -8.24
N ARG A 194 11.42 -12.08 -7.13
CA ARG A 194 11.91 -12.49 -5.81
C ARG A 194 12.10 -13.98 -5.68
N ALA A 195 11.16 -14.77 -6.18
CA ALA A 195 11.26 -16.23 -6.16
C ALA A 195 12.55 -16.69 -6.85
N PHE A 196 12.84 -16.17 -8.04
CA PHE A 196 14.07 -16.53 -8.76
C PHE A 196 15.35 -16.07 -8.06
N TYR A 197 15.34 -14.92 -7.38
CA TYR A 197 16.50 -14.48 -6.60
C TYR A 197 16.75 -15.33 -5.36
N ILE A 198 15.70 -15.78 -4.68
CA ILE A 198 15.81 -16.73 -3.56
C ILE A 198 16.42 -18.05 -4.06
N LEU A 199 15.93 -18.58 -5.19
CA LEU A 199 16.51 -19.78 -5.81
C LEU A 199 17.97 -19.57 -6.21
N ASN A 200 18.32 -18.39 -6.73
CA ASN A 200 19.70 -18.04 -7.04
C ASN A 200 20.59 -18.03 -5.78
N TRP A 201 20.11 -17.58 -4.61
CA TRP A 201 20.88 -17.68 -3.36
C TRP A 201 21.16 -19.12 -2.99
N PHE A 202 20.16 -20.02 -3.07
CA PHE A 202 20.36 -21.44 -2.78
C PHE A 202 21.37 -22.10 -3.71
N VAL A 203 21.27 -21.83 -5.02
CA VAL A 203 22.23 -22.38 -5.99
C VAL A 203 23.65 -21.86 -5.75
N ARG A 204 23.82 -20.60 -5.37
CA ARG A 204 25.15 -20.02 -5.09
C ARG A 204 25.73 -20.48 -3.75
N GLY A 205 24.87 -20.65 -2.75
CA GLY A 205 25.25 -21.06 -1.40
C GLY A 205 25.61 -22.54 -1.31
N PHE A 206 24.84 -23.41 -1.97
CA PHE A 206 25.09 -24.87 -2.00
C PHE A 206 25.94 -25.32 -3.19
N GLY A 207 26.08 -24.47 -4.22
CA GLY A 207 26.90 -24.76 -5.38
C GLY A 207 28.42 -24.66 -5.11
N PRO A 208 29.23 -24.82 -6.16
CA PRO A 208 30.70 -24.83 -6.06
C PRO A 208 31.28 -23.53 -5.51
N GLU A 209 30.60 -22.40 -5.72
CA GLU A 209 31.06 -21.08 -5.29
C GLU A 209 30.99 -20.90 -3.75
N LYS A 210 30.17 -21.70 -3.03
CA LYS A 210 29.92 -21.63 -1.57
C LYS A 210 29.82 -20.19 -1.03
N HIS A 211 29.17 -19.32 -1.80
CA HIS A 211 29.15 -17.89 -1.53
C HIS A 211 27.82 -17.48 -0.93
N TRP A 212 27.89 -16.98 0.30
CA TRP A 212 26.76 -16.43 1.04
C TRP A 212 27.00 -14.95 1.28
N ASP A 213 25.99 -14.12 0.98
CA ASP A 213 26.02 -12.68 1.22
C ASP A 213 24.94 -12.37 2.28
N PRO A 214 25.32 -12.24 3.56
CA PRO A 214 24.37 -12.10 4.66
C PRO A 214 23.50 -10.85 4.52
N ILE A 215 24.07 -9.74 4.06
CA ILE A 215 23.35 -8.46 3.90
C ILE A 215 22.27 -8.64 2.84
N ALA A 216 22.62 -9.17 1.66
CA ALA A 216 21.66 -9.38 0.58
C ALA A 216 20.53 -10.36 0.97
N MET A 217 20.84 -11.39 1.78
CA MET A 217 19.85 -12.36 2.21
C MET A 217 18.89 -11.81 3.27
N ILE A 218 19.40 -11.20 4.34
CA ILE A 218 18.56 -10.69 5.45
C ILE A 218 17.57 -9.67 4.92
N PHE A 219 18.06 -8.65 4.20
CA PHE A 219 17.19 -7.62 3.64
C PHE A 219 16.34 -8.13 2.47
N GLY A 220 16.82 -9.14 1.73
CA GLY A 220 16.02 -9.81 0.72
C GLY A 220 14.84 -10.61 1.29
N ILE A 221 14.98 -11.23 2.46
CA ILE A 221 13.88 -11.87 3.20
C ILE A 221 12.88 -10.83 3.69
N VAL A 222 13.37 -9.74 4.32
CA VAL A 222 12.53 -8.61 4.76
C VAL A 222 11.70 -8.06 3.58
N GLN A 223 12.36 -7.88 2.44
CA GLN A 223 11.71 -7.40 1.24
C GLN A 223 10.65 -8.36 0.71
N THR A 224 10.95 -9.66 0.71
CA THR A 224 10.01 -10.69 0.27
C THR A 224 8.77 -10.69 1.17
N ALA A 225 8.94 -10.53 2.49
CA ALA A 225 7.82 -10.42 3.42
C ALA A 225 6.92 -9.22 3.11
N PHE A 226 7.50 -8.05 2.79
CA PHE A 226 6.70 -6.89 2.37
C PHE A 226 6.02 -7.08 1.02
N TYR A 227 6.62 -7.81 0.07
CA TYR A 227 5.97 -8.13 -1.21
C TYR A 227 4.82 -9.12 -1.04
N VAL A 228 4.95 -10.09 -0.13
CA VAL A 228 3.84 -10.98 0.24
C VAL A 228 2.71 -10.18 0.89
N ASP A 229 3.01 -9.25 1.81
CA ASP A 229 1.98 -8.35 2.37
C ASP A 229 1.32 -7.50 1.28
N PHE A 230 2.11 -6.98 0.34
CA PHE A 230 1.61 -6.20 -0.79
C PHE A 230 0.69 -7.00 -1.70
N ALA A 231 1.07 -8.23 -2.05
CA ALA A 231 0.23 -9.14 -2.81
C ALA A 231 -1.05 -9.49 -2.04
N TRP A 232 -0.94 -9.83 -0.75
CA TRP A 232 -2.09 -10.12 0.10
C TRP A 232 -3.08 -8.96 0.17
N VAL A 233 -2.60 -7.74 0.43
CA VAL A 233 -3.43 -6.52 0.45
C VAL A 233 -4.09 -6.27 -0.90
N TYR A 234 -3.39 -6.54 -2.01
CA TYR A 234 -3.96 -6.40 -3.34
C TYR A 234 -5.06 -7.42 -3.64
N TYR A 235 -4.82 -8.71 -3.34
CA TYR A 235 -5.78 -9.78 -3.60
C TYR A 235 -7.00 -9.68 -2.68
N SER A 236 -6.82 -9.40 -1.39
CA SER A 236 -7.94 -9.20 -0.45
C SER A 236 -8.81 -8.00 -0.80
N ARG A 237 -8.30 -7.04 -1.57
CA ARG A 237 -9.06 -5.90 -2.10
C ARG A 237 -9.98 -6.26 -3.27
N GLN A 238 -9.93 -7.49 -3.81
CA GLN A 238 -10.77 -7.85 -4.96
C GLN A 238 -12.24 -7.58 -4.65
N ARG A 239 -12.75 -6.57 -5.35
CA ARG A 239 -14.14 -6.13 -5.30
C ARG A 239 -15.01 -7.29 -5.75
N VAL A 240 -15.76 -7.91 -4.83
CA VAL A 240 -16.97 -8.62 -5.23
C VAL A 240 -17.93 -7.53 -5.70
N LYS A 241 -17.92 -7.24 -7.00
CA LYS A 241 -19.00 -6.48 -7.62
C LYS A 241 -20.22 -7.39 -7.59
N LEU A 242 -20.98 -7.35 -6.51
CA LEU A 242 -22.35 -7.85 -6.56
C LEU A 242 -23.07 -6.98 -7.59
N ARG A 243 -23.67 -7.64 -8.58
CA ARG A 243 -24.56 -7.03 -9.60
C ARG A 243 -25.75 -6.30 -8.96
N ASN A 244 -25.94 -6.41 -7.64
CA ASN A 244 -26.99 -5.78 -6.84
C ASN A 244 -26.43 -4.99 -5.63
N GLY A 245 -25.58 -3.98 -5.84
CA GLY A 245 -25.49 -2.80 -4.95
C GLY A 245 -25.12 -2.99 -3.46
N GLY A 246 -24.63 -4.16 -3.04
CA GLY A 246 -24.18 -4.38 -1.67
C GLY A 246 -22.76 -3.85 -1.46
N VAL A 247 -22.62 -2.75 -0.72
CA VAL A 247 -21.33 -2.26 -0.22
C VAL A 247 -20.79 -3.30 0.76
N VAL A 248 -19.73 -4.00 0.37
CA VAL A 248 -19.05 -4.96 1.24
C VAL A 248 -18.22 -4.18 2.26
N ASP A 249 -18.47 -4.50 3.53
CA ASP A 249 -17.95 -3.84 4.72
C ASP A 249 -16.43 -3.75 4.77
N SER A 250 -15.99 -2.62 5.32
CA SER A 250 -14.60 -2.21 5.45
C SER A 250 -13.84 -2.88 6.62
N GLU A 251 -14.32 -4.01 7.13
CA GLU A 251 -13.74 -4.62 8.34
C GLU A 251 -12.60 -5.63 8.08
N ASP A 252 -12.30 -5.98 6.82
CA ASP A 252 -11.25 -6.96 6.50
C ASP A 252 -9.81 -6.37 6.50
N TYR A 253 -9.65 -5.05 6.69
CA TYR A 253 -8.35 -4.36 6.62
C TYR A 253 -7.45 -4.53 7.87
N SER A 254 -7.95 -5.19 8.93
CA SER A 254 -7.18 -5.44 10.17
C SER A 254 -6.30 -6.70 10.11
N LYS A 255 -6.41 -7.53 9.05
CA LYS A 255 -5.84 -8.89 9.00
C LYS A 255 -4.41 -9.01 8.45
N SER A 256 -3.67 -7.92 8.27
CA SER A 256 -2.23 -8.02 7.96
C SER A 256 -1.43 -8.20 9.26
N TRP A 257 -1.09 -9.46 9.55
CA TRP A 257 -0.44 -9.93 10.79
C TRP A 257 0.88 -9.21 11.13
N ILE A 258 1.69 -8.87 10.12
CA ILE A 258 3.05 -8.31 10.31
C ILE A 258 3.01 -6.81 10.56
N VAL A 259 2.17 -6.10 9.83
CA VAL A 259 2.11 -4.64 9.92
C VAL A 259 1.40 -4.20 11.19
N ASN A 260 0.37 -4.92 11.64
CA ASN A 260 -0.26 -4.60 12.92
C ASN A 260 0.73 -4.73 14.09
N LYS A 261 1.63 -5.72 14.07
CA LYS A 261 2.62 -5.91 15.13
C LYS A 261 3.68 -4.80 15.15
N VAL A 262 4.18 -4.35 14.00
CA VAL A 262 5.17 -3.25 13.94
C VAL A 262 4.55 -1.88 14.23
N PHE A 263 3.30 -1.64 13.80
CA PHE A 263 2.64 -0.35 13.96
C PHE A 263 1.90 -0.19 15.31
N ASN A 264 1.37 -1.26 15.93
CA ASN A 264 0.77 -1.15 17.28
C ASN A 264 1.80 -0.89 18.37
N ILE A 265 3.05 -1.32 18.20
CA ILE A 265 4.13 -0.99 19.15
C ILE A 265 4.30 0.53 19.25
N ARG A 266 4.12 1.27 18.15
CA ARG A 266 4.25 2.73 18.12
C ARG A 266 3.01 3.44 18.65
N ARG A 267 1.80 2.94 18.33
CA ARG A 267 0.54 3.49 18.86
C ARG A 267 0.42 3.33 20.38
N ARG A 268 0.93 2.23 20.95
CA ARG A 268 1.01 2.04 22.41
C ARG A 268 2.03 2.98 23.07
N ARG A 269 3.08 3.40 22.35
CA ARG A 269 4.08 4.33 22.87
C ARG A 269 3.57 5.76 22.90
N GLU A 270 2.91 6.20 21.82
CA GLU A 270 2.25 7.52 21.77
C GLU A 270 1.16 7.66 22.84
N SER A 271 0.34 6.62 23.10
CA SER A 271 -0.67 6.69 24.16
C SER A 271 -0.08 6.75 25.57
N LEU A 272 1.08 6.13 25.80
CA LEU A 272 1.74 6.15 27.11
C LEU A 272 2.42 7.51 27.38
N ASP A 273 2.98 8.13 26.34
CA ASP A 273 3.60 9.46 26.45
C ASP A 273 2.52 10.56 26.63
N GLU A 274 1.34 10.38 26.02
CA GLU A 274 0.19 11.29 26.16
C GLU A 274 -0.50 11.13 27.53
N GLU A 275 -0.61 9.90 28.04
CA GLU A 275 -1.14 9.61 29.40
C GLU A 275 -0.16 10.09 30.49
N GLN A 276 1.16 9.99 30.29
CA GLN A 276 2.16 10.54 31.22
C GLN A 276 2.17 12.07 31.25
N ASN A 277 2.06 12.74 30.09
CA ASN A 277 1.97 14.21 30.06
C ASN A 277 0.69 14.75 30.71
N LEU A 278 -0.43 14.04 30.60
CA LEU A 278 -1.70 14.43 31.24
C LEU A 278 -1.69 14.24 32.77
N THR A 279 -0.84 13.36 33.29
CA THR A 279 -0.70 13.12 34.75
C THR A 279 0.38 13.97 35.43
N GLY A 280 1.20 14.70 34.67
CA GLY A 280 2.35 15.46 35.17
C GLY A 280 2.12 16.94 35.46
N GLU A 281 1.04 17.56 34.97
CA GLU A 281 0.84 19.03 35.00
C GLU A 281 -0.31 19.51 35.91
N GLY A 282 -0.73 18.73 36.91
CA GLY A 282 -1.94 19.02 37.68
C GLY A 282 -1.84 18.89 39.19
N MET A 283 -0.83 19.47 39.83
CA MET A 283 -0.82 19.64 41.28
C MET A 283 -0.28 21.01 41.67
N GLU A 284 -1.17 21.99 41.84
CA GLU A 284 -1.06 23.11 42.79
C GLU A 284 -2.34 23.97 42.72
N GLY A 285 -2.95 24.28 43.89
CA GLY A 285 -3.81 25.46 44.06
C GLY A 285 -5.32 25.27 44.32
N GLU A 286 -5.67 25.15 45.60
CA GLU A 286 -6.80 25.83 46.29
C GLU A 286 -8.30 25.41 46.14
N ARG A 287 -8.99 25.66 47.26
CA ARG A 287 -10.32 25.23 47.70
C ARG A 287 -11.44 26.20 47.25
N GLY A 288 -12.64 25.68 47.01
CA GLY A 288 -13.86 26.50 46.97
C GLY A 288 -15.11 25.80 46.41
N ASP A 289 -15.95 25.32 47.32
CA ASP A 289 -17.43 25.24 47.35
C ASP A 289 -18.31 24.95 46.09
N SER A 290 -19.22 23.98 46.31
CA SER A 290 -20.59 23.77 45.79
C SER A 290 -20.96 23.86 44.30
N GLY A 291 -21.57 22.76 43.78
CA GLY A 291 -22.51 22.79 42.65
C GLY A 291 -22.30 21.69 41.62
N ASP A 292 -23.28 20.77 41.51
CA ASP A 292 -23.59 19.81 40.45
C ASP A 292 -22.49 19.36 39.47
N ARG A 293 -22.14 18.06 39.56
CA ARG A 293 -21.35 17.37 38.52
C ARG A 293 -22.29 16.73 37.49
N PRO A 294 -22.14 16.99 36.18
CA PRO A 294 -22.84 16.23 35.15
C PRO A 294 -22.30 14.80 35.11
N SER A 295 -23.21 13.82 34.99
CA SER A 295 -22.84 12.41 34.82
C SER A 295 -22.03 12.27 33.53
N ASN A 296 -20.80 11.77 33.66
CA ASN A 296 -19.96 11.38 32.54
C ASN A 296 -20.70 10.34 31.68
N ASN A 297 -21.27 10.77 30.56
CA ASN A 297 -21.80 9.89 29.54
C ASN A 297 -20.63 9.09 28.94
N ARG A 298 -20.59 7.82 29.32
CA ARG A 298 -19.66 6.82 28.84
C ARG A 298 -20.12 6.35 27.46
N TRP A 299 -20.00 7.22 26.46
CA TRP A 299 -20.27 6.85 25.07
C TRP A 299 -19.02 6.23 24.45
N GLY A 300 -18.89 4.92 24.65
CA GLY A 300 -17.90 4.08 23.99
C GLY A 300 -18.59 2.95 23.25
N ALA A 301 -18.43 2.96 21.92
CA ALA A 301 -18.55 1.86 20.97
C ALA A 301 -19.92 1.15 20.81
N ARG A 302 -20.56 1.46 19.67
CA ARG A 302 -21.69 0.76 19.01
C ARG A 302 -23.09 0.99 19.60
N GLY A 303 -23.81 1.93 18.98
CA GLY A 303 -25.25 2.06 19.14
C GLY A 303 -25.75 3.29 18.40
N ILE A 304 -26.35 3.09 17.23
CA ILE A 304 -27.21 4.09 16.59
C ILE A 304 -28.45 4.19 17.48
N SER A 305 -28.63 5.28 18.20
CA SER A 305 -29.88 5.56 18.89
C SER A 305 -30.88 6.12 17.87
N ILE A 306 -31.65 5.23 17.26
CA ILE A 306 -32.91 5.59 16.60
C ILE A 306 -33.94 5.76 17.72
N SER A 307 -34.31 7.00 18.01
CA SER A 307 -35.50 7.32 18.79
C SER A 307 -36.71 7.11 17.88
N ALA A 308 -37.28 5.91 17.91
CA ALA A 308 -38.58 5.62 17.33
C ALA A 308 -39.65 5.92 18.38
N ASP A 309 -39.93 7.20 18.62
CA ASP A 309 -41.14 7.62 19.37
C ASP A 309 -41.48 9.12 19.20
N ASP A 310 -41.23 9.67 18.00
CA ASP A 310 -41.56 11.07 17.66
C ASP A 310 -42.69 11.18 16.62
N THR A 311 -43.58 10.19 16.63
CA THR A 311 -44.87 10.26 15.95
C THR A 311 -45.89 9.60 16.86
N LEU A 312 -46.42 10.35 17.83
CA LEU A 312 -47.82 10.35 18.26
C LEU A 312 -47.99 11.29 19.46
N ASP A 313 -49.06 12.09 19.38
CA ASP A 313 -49.74 12.84 20.43
C ASP A 313 -49.26 14.26 20.76
N GLU A 314 -49.84 15.24 20.04
CA GLU A 314 -50.50 16.35 20.76
C GLU A 314 -51.72 16.87 20.00
N HIS A 315 -52.85 16.17 20.12
CA HIS A 315 -54.16 16.78 19.94
C HIS A 315 -55.10 16.38 21.10
N THR A 316 -55.29 17.36 21.99
CA THR A 316 -56.57 17.69 22.65
C THR A 316 -57.12 16.70 23.68
N ARG A 317 -56.88 16.97 24.97
CA ARG A 317 -57.79 16.60 26.06
C ARG A 317 -58.38 17.85 26.72
N ARG A 318 -59.63 18.17 26.36
CA ARG A 318 -60.56 18.96 27.20
C ARG A 318 -61.76 18.07 27.51
N LYS A 319 -62.06 17.89 28.80
CA LYS A 319 -63.40 17.57 29.35
C LYS A 319 -64.16 18.90 29.49
N PRO A 320 -65.52 18.97 29.50
CA PRO A 320 -66.43 18.08 30.22
C PRO A 320 -67.71 17.67 29.44
N GLY A 321 -68.54 16.82 30.06
CA GLY A 321 -69.83 16.39 29.52
C GLY A 321 -70.96 17.37 29.80
N ASP A 322 -71.94 17.40 28.90
CA ASP A 322 -73.37 17.22 29.17
C ASP A 322 -74.14 17.19 27.84
N ALA A 323 -75.15 16.31 27.82
CA ALA A 323 -76.44 16.43 27.13
C ALA A 323 -76.55 16.50 25.58
N ASP A 324 -77.39 15.59 25.09
CA ASP A 324 -78.42 15.77 24.05
C ASP A 324 -78.11 15.47 22.55
N ASN A 325 -78.70 14.34 22.14
CA ASN A 325 -79.70 14.23 21.09
C ASN A 325 -79.27 13.86 19.65
N GLU A 326 -80.13 13.01 19.06
CA GLU A 326 -80.30 12.67 17.64
C GLU A 326 -79.13 11.95 16.94
N GLY A 327 -79.31 10.80 16.28
CA GLY A 327 -80.51 10.10 15.86
C GLY A 327 -80.18 9.30 14.59
N LEU A 328 -80.70 8.07 14.51
CA LEU A 328 -80.88 7.25 13.29
C LEU A 328 -79.57 6.90 12.54
N GLU A 329 -79.39 5.77 11.86
CA GLU A 329 -80.18 4.62 11.47
C GLU A 329 -79.13 3.61 10.96
N GLY A 330 -79.26 2.33 11.32
CA GLY A 330 -79.43 1.30 10.29
C GLY A 330 -78.11 0.56 10.03
N PHE A 331 -77.92 -0.66 10.52
CA PHE A 331 -78.37 -1.90 9.85
C PHE A 331 -77.93 -1.89 8.38
N LEU A 332 -77.20 -2.83 7.79
CA LEU A 332 -76.80 -4.22 8.06
C LEU A 332 -75.89 -4.60 6.85
N GLU A 333 -74.90 -5.50 6.96
CA GLU A 333 -74.93 -6.87 6.34
C GLU A 333 -75.33 -6.85 4.84
N ASP A 334 -74.66 -7.48 3.87
CA ASP A 334 -73.81 -8.67 3.89
C ASP A 334 -73.25 -8.94 2.47
N GLU A 335 -72.19 -9.75 2.47
CA GLU A 335 -71.87 -10.89 1.59
C GLU A 335 -71.77 -10.79 0.04
N ASP A 336 -70.76 -11.55 -0.39
CA ASP A 336 -70.36 -11.94 -1.75
C ASP A 336 -71.39 -12.84 -2.45
N ASP A 337 -71.45 -12.76 -3.79
CA ASP A 337 -71.73 -13.85 -4.73
C ASP A 337 -71.84 -13.25 -6.15
N SER A 338 -71.66 -13.93 -7.29
CA SER A 338 -70.87 -15.06 -7.77
C SER A 338 -71.17 -15.16 -9.29
N LEU A 339 -70.29 -15.81 -10.09
CA LEU A 339 -70.57 -16.44 -11.40
C LEU A 339 -70.89 -15.50 -12.61
N ASP A 340 -70.69 -15.80 -13.90
CA ASP A 340 -70.11 -16.88 -14.71
C ASP A 340 -70.06 -16.41 -16.19
N ASP A 341 -69.40 -17.21 -17.04
CA ASP A 341 -69.83 -17.57 -18.41
C ASP A 341 -69.19 -16.97 -19.69
N GLN A 342 -68.30 -17.78 -20.27
CA GLN A 342 -68.30 -18.38 -21.62
C GLN A 342 -68.43 -17.59 -22.95
N THR A 343 -67.37 -17.76 -23.75
CA THR A 343 -67.32 -18.32 -25.13
C THR A 343 -67.50 -17.47 -26.41
N ASN A 344 -66.55 -17.73 -27.33
CA ASN A 344 -66.60 -17.77 -28.80
C ASN A 344 -66.97 -16.48 -29.57
N GLY A 345 -66.34 -16.11 -30.70
CA GLY A 345 -65.38 -16.76 -31.57
C GLY A 345 -65.35 -16.04 -32.93
N HIS A 346 -64.33 -16.36 -33.73
CA HIS A 346 -64.21 -16.16 -35.19
C HIS A 346 -63.85 -14.79 -35.82
N SER A 347 -62.69 -14.81 -36.49
CA SER A 347 -62.22 -13.92 -37.59
C SER A 347 -63.06 -14.12 -38.88
N PRO A 348 -62.90 -13.32 -39.97
CA PRO A 348 -61.73 -13.47 -40.86
C PRO A 348 -61.22 -12.21 -41.62
N LEU A 349 -60.04 -12.44 -42.22
CA LEU A 349 -59.16 -11.69 -43.12
C LEU A 349 -59.81 -10.96 -44.32
N HIS A 350 -59.16 -9.88 -44.80
CA HIS A 350 -59.04 -9.61 -46.25
C HIS A 350 -57.80 -8.75 -46.62
N HIS A 351 -56.95 -9.38 -47.45
CA HIS A 351 -56.23 -8.89 -48.64
C HIS A 351 -55.13 -7.81 -48.64
N ALA A 352 -54.07 -8.19 -49.37
CA ALA A 352 -52.82 -7.53 -49.69
C ALA A 352 -52.85 -6.77 -51.03
N SER A 353 -51.88 -5.87 -51.27
CA SER A 353 -51.12 -5.81 -52.54
C SER A 353 -49.94 -4.82 -52.49
N VAL A 354 -48.90 -5.20 -53.22
CA VAL A 354 -47.58 -4.59 -53.44
C VAL A 354 -47.60 -3.62 -54.64
N THR A 355 -46.86 -2.51 -54.58
CA THR A 355 -46.18 -1.79 -55.70
C THR A 355 -44.96 -1.07 -55.09
N SER A 356 -43.69 -1.24 -55.50
CA SER A 356 -42.95 -0.98 -56.76
C SER A 356 -42.60 0.50 -57.04
N ASN A 357 -41.30 0.80 -56.80
CA ASN A 357 -40.36 1.65 -57.57
C ASN A 357 -40.40 3.20 -57.63
N ARG A 358 -39.16 3.73 -57.71
CA ARG A 358 -38.66 5.07 -58.14
C ARG A 358 -38.76 6.19 -57.09
N ASP A 359 -37.73 6.98 -56.78
CA ASP A 359 -36.45 7.32 -57.43
C ASP A 359 -35.29 7.41 -56.42
#